data_AF-A0A963H6U2-F1
#
_entry.id   AF-A0A963H6U2-F1
#
_cell.length_a   1.000
_cell.length_b   1.000
_cell.length_c   1.000
_cell.angle_alpha   90.00
_cell.angle_beta   90.00
_cell.angle_gamma   90.00
#
_symmetry.space_group_name_H-M   'P 1'
#
loop_
_entity.id
_entity.type
_entity.pdbx_description
1 polymer ?
#
loop_
_entity_poly.entity_id
_entity_poly.type
_entity_poly.pdbx_seq_one_letter_code
_entity_poly.pdbx_strand_id
1 'polypeptide(L)'
;MFEGYSWAELGSIFAMQGFAGLSLFSVLVLMALGLAIIFGQMGVINMAHGEFMILGAYVTYLCSNFFAENLPALFSGYFLIAMLLAFLASASLGALVEWGLIRHLYKRPLDTLLATWGLSLILQQVYRSVFGAREVGVTLPDWLMGSFAVTDMIEI
;
A
#
# COMPACT_ATOMS: atom_id res chain seq x y z
N MET A 1 -30.82 -16.38 -14.96
CA MET A 1 -29.43 -16.04 -14.58
C MET A 1 -28.80 -17.07 -13.64
N PHE A 2 -29.57 -17.82 -12.83
CA PHE A 2 -29.05 -18.87 -11.93
C PHE A 2 -29.35 -20.32 -12.35
N GLU A 3 -29.99 -20.54 -13.51
CA GLU A 3 -30.48 -21.86 -13.95
C GLU A 3 -29.38 -22.86 -14.39
N GLY A 4 -28.11 -22.54 -14.17
CA GLY A 4 -26.98 -23.42 -14.49
C GLY A 4 -26.01 -23.64 -13.32
N TYR A 5 -26.27 -23.08 -12.13
CA TYR A 5 -25.37 -23.22 -11.00
C TYR A 5 -25.90 -24.22 -9.97
N SER A 6 -25.07 -25.19 -9.63
CA SER A 6 -25.29 -26.07 -8.49
C SER A 6 -25.24 -25.27 -7.18
N TRP A 7 -26.00 -25.69 -6.17
CA TRP A 7 -25.93 -25.12 -4.82
C TRP A 7 -24.50 -25.14 -4.24
N ALA A 8 -23.69 -26.13 -4.63
CA ALA A 8 -22.29 -26.22 -4.26
C ALA A 8 -21.44 -25.13 -4.93
N GLU A 9 -21.69 -24.83 -6.20
CA GLU A 9 -20.99 -23.77 -6.96
C GLU A 9 -21.34 -22.39 -6.40
N LEU A 10 -22.62 -22.13 -6.11
CA LEU A 10 -23.04 -20.89 -5.46
C LEU A 10 -22.40 -20.72 -4.08
N GLY A 11 -22.31 -21.80 -3.30
CA GLY A 11 -21.62 -21.80 -2.00
C GLY A 11 -20.12 -21.50 -2.14
N SER A 12 -19.45 -22.08 -3.14
CA SER A 12 -18.02 -21.84 -3.41
C SER A 12 -17.74 -20.40 -3.85
N ILE A 13 -18.58 -19.82 -4.72
CA ILE A 13 -18.47 -18.42 -5.15
C ILE A 13 -18.65 -17.50 -3.95
N PHE A 14 -19.66 -17.76 -3.10
CA PHE A 14 -19.88 -16.97 -1.91
C PHE A 14 -18.70 -17.04 -0.93
N ALA A 15 -18.12 -18.23 -0.72
CA ALA A 15 -16.96 -18.42 0.14
C ALA A 15 -15.72 -17.67 -0.38
N MET A 16 -15.38 -17.86 -1.66
CA MET A 16 -14.22 -17.21 -2.28
C MET A 16 -14.38 -15.67 -2.35
N GLN A 17 -15.54 -15.20 -2.81
CA GLN A 17 -15.80 -13.76 -2.90
C GLN A 17 -15.91 -13.11 -1.51
N GLY A 18 -16.49 -13.83 -0.54
CA GLY A 18 -16.55 -13.40 0.85
C GLY A 18 -15.16 -13.27 1.46
N PHE A 19 -14.28 -14.24 1.23
CA PHE A 19 -12.89 -14.18 1.69
C PHE A 19 -12.11 -13.06 1.00
N ALA A 20 -12.17 -12.96 -0.32
CA ALA A 20 -11.51 -11.88 -1.07
C ALA A 20 -11.99 -10.50 -0.59
N GLY A 21 -13.29 -10.36 -0.33
CA GLY A 21 -13.87 -9.15 0.25
C GLY A 21 -13.36 -8.84 1.65
N LEU A 22 -13.26 -9.84 2.53
CA LEU A 22 -12.70 -9.68 3.87
C LEU A 22 -11.20 -9.32 3.84
N SER A 23 -10.43 -9.96 2.97
CA SER A 23 -9.00 -9.65 2.79
C SER A 23 -8.80 -8.21 2.35
N LEU A 24 -9.52 -7.77 1.31
CA LEU A 24 -9.48 -6.39 0.83
C LEU A 24 -9.95 -5.42 1.92
N PHE A 25 -11.01 -5.76 2.66
CA PHE A 25 -11.48 -4.96 3.79
C PHE A 25 -10.40 -4.81 4.87
N SER A 26 -9.70 -5.88 5.24
CA SER A 26 -8.59 -5.82 6.20
C SER A 26 -7.48 -4.88 5.73
N VAL A 27 -7.11 -4.92 4.46
CA VAL A 27 -6.12 -4.00 3.88
C VAL A 27 -6.63 -2.55 3.93
N LEU A 28 -7.87 -2.29 3.52
CA LEU A 28 -8.49 -0.96 3.60
C LEU A 28 -8.55 -0.43 5.04
N VAL A 29 -8.88 -1.27 6.02
CA VAL A 29 -8.92 -0.92 7.44
C VAL A 29 -7.54 -0.57 7.97
N LEU A 30 -6.50 -1.34 7.62
CA LEU A 30 -5.12 -1.03 8.00
C LEU A 30 -4.68 0.32 7.43
N MET A 31 -5.01 0.59 6.16
CA MET A 31 -4.73 1.88 5.52
C MET A 31 -5.48 3.05 6.20
N ALA A 32 -6.76 2.85 6.54
CA ALA A 32 -7.57 3.84 7.24
C ALA A 32 -7.08 4.09 8.67
N LEU A 33 -6.62 3.05 9.37
CA LEU A 33 -6.02 3.17 10.71
C LEU A 33 -4.76 4.03 10.69
N GLY A 34 -3.90 3.87 9.67
CA GLY A 34 -2.73 4.72 9.47
C GLY A 34 -3.10 6.20 9.37
N LEU A 35 -4.12 6.52 8.56
CA LEU A 35 -4.66 7.88 8.44
C LEU A 35 -5.22 8.41 9.78
N ALA A 36 -5.97 7.57 10.50
CA ALA A 36 -6.57 7.93 11.78
C ALA A 36 -5.52 8.25 12.85
N ILE A 37 -4.42 7.49 12.91
CA ILE A 37 -3.31 7.74 13.84
C ILE A 37 -2.59 9.06 13.50
N ILE A 38 -2.31 9.29 12.21
CA ILE A 38 -1.62 10.49 11.72
C ILE A 38 -2.43 11.76 12.00
N PHE A 39 -3.73 11.76 11.69
CA PHE A 39 -4.61 12.90 11.98
C PHE A 39 -4.89 13.06 13.48
N GLY A 40 -5.08 11.95 14.20
CA GLY A 40 -5.39 11.97 15.62
C GLY A 40 -4.28 12.57 16.49
N GLN A 41 -3.02 12.47 16.06
CA GLN A 41 -1.87 13.01 16.80
C GLN A 41 -1.51 14.45 16.38
N MET A 42 -1.62 14.81 15.10
CA MET A 42 -1.14 16.11 14.62
C MET A 42 -2.18 17.23 14.67
N GLY A 43 -3.47 16.92 14.82
CA GLY A 43 -4.53 17.95 14.88
C GLY A 43 -4.69 18.78 13.60
N VAL A 44 -4.05 18.36 12.50
CA VAL A 44 -4.10 18.99 11.17
C VAL A 44 -4.49 17.96 10.11
N ILE A 45 -5.13 18.43 9.04
CA ILE A 45 -5.55 17.60 7.91
C ILE A 45 -4.39 17.51 6.92
N ASN A 46 -3.93 16.29 6.64
CA ASN A 46 -2.87 15.97 5.66
C ASN A 46 -3.46 15.15 4.49
N MET A 47 -3.63 15.81 3.34
CA MET A 47 -4.12 15.20 2.09
C MET A 47 -3.06 14.40 1.33
N ALA A 48 -1.77 14.58 1.63
CA ALA A 48 -0.67 13.87 0.97
C ALA A 48 -0.45 12.46 1.50
N HIS A 49 -1.18 12.00 2.52
CA HIS A 49 -0.98 10.70 3.15
C HIS A 49 -0.88 9.53 2.15
N GLY A 50 -1.75 9.49 1.14
CA GLY A 50 -1.73 8.44 0.12
C GLY A 50 -0.41 8.36 -0.65
N GLU A 51 0.28 9.48 -0.81
CA GLU A 51 1.58 9.53 -1.49
C GLU A 51 2.71 8.90 -0.68
N PHE A 52 2.61 8.87 0.66
CA PHE A 52 3.56 8.16 1.53
C PHE A 52 3.38 6.65 1.44
N MET A 53 2.15 6.19 1.20
CA MET A 53 1.86 4.79 0.95
C MET A 53 2.38 4.35 -0.41
N ILE A 54 2.19 5.18 -1.45
CA ILE A 54 2.73 4.95 -2.78
C ILE A 54 4.27 4.87 -2.74
N LEU A 55 4.94 5.71 -1.94
CA LEU A 55 6.39 5.60 -1.73
C LEU A 55 6.80 4.21 -1.22
N GLY A 56 6.11 3.69 -0.21
CA GLY A 56 6.39 2.35 0.33
C GLY A 56 6.20 1.24 -0.70
N ALA A 57 5.18 1.35 -1.56
CA ALA A 57 4.96 0.43 -2.67
C ALA A 57 6.11 0.47 -3.68
N TYR A 58 6.59 1.66 -4.06
CA TYR A 58 7.73 1.80 -4.97
C TYR A 58 9.05 1.33 -4.36
N VAL A 59 9.29 1.57 -3.07
CA VAL A 59 10.47 1.02 -2.37
C VAL A 59 10.43 -0.51 -2.40
N THR A 60 9.26 -1.10 -2.18
CA THR A 60 9.08 -2.56 -2.26
C THR A 60 9.34 -3.09 -3.67
N TYR A 61 8.84 -2.39 -4.69
CA TYR A 61 9.11 -2.70 -6.10
C TYR A 61 10.60 -2.65 -6.44
N LEU A 62 11.29 -1.58 -6.04
CA LEU A 62 12.74 -1.45 -6.27
C LEU A 62 13.53 -2.54 -5.55
N CYS A 63 13.17 -2.87 -4.31
CA CYS A 63 13.79 -3.96 -3.58
C CYS A 63 13.56 -5.31 -4.28
N SER A 64 12.33 -5.56 -4.73
CA SER A 64 11.98 -6.79 -5.45
C SER A 64 12.84 -6.97 -6.70
N ASN A 65 12.96 -5.93 -7.54
CA ASN A 65 13.79 -5.99 -8.74
C ASN A 65 15.27 -6.14 -8.40
N PHE A 66 15.76 -5.40 -7.41
CA PHE A 66 17.15 -5.47 -6.99
C PHE A 66 17.56 -6.87 -6.53
N PHE A 67 16.74 -7.50 -5.69
CA PHE A 67 17.00 -8.87 -5.21
C PHE A 67 16.81 -9.91 -6.32
N ALA A 68 15.83 -9.72 -7.22
CA ALA A 68 15.64 -10.60 -8.38
C ALA A 68 16.87 -10.60 -9.31
N GLU A 69 17.47 -9.43 -9.57
CA GLU A 69 18.59 -9.29 -10.49
C GLU A 69 19.96 -9.61 -9.85
N ASN A 70 20.19 -9.17 -8.61
CA ASN A 70 21.54 -9.19 -8.01
C ASN A 70 21.72 -10.32 -6.99
N LEU A 71 20.67 -10.73 -6.28
CA LEU A 71 20.75 -11.62 -5.11
C LEU A 71 19.60 -12.66 -5.10
N PRO A 72 19.45 -13.48 -6.15
CA PRO A 72 18.32 -14.41 -6.26
C PRO A 72 18.27 -15.45 -5.13
N ALA A 73 19.42 -15.80 -4.53
CA ALA A 73 19.49 -16.71 -3.39
C ALA A 73 18.84 -16.15 -2.10
N LEU A 74 18.72 -14.84 -1.97
CA LEU A 74 18.10 -14.16 -0.82
C LEU A 74 16.71 -13.61 -1.14
N PHE A 75 16.16 -13.94 -2.32
CA PHE A 75 14.86 -13.44 -2.77
C PHE A 75 13.75 -13.81 -1.78
N SER A 76 13.78 -15.00 -1.17
CA SER A 76 12.80 -15.39 -0.15
C SER A 76 12.71 -14.42 1.04
N GLY A 77 13.81 -13.73 1.39
CA GLY A 77 13.88 -12.78 2.50
C GLY A 77 13.69 -11.31 2.11
N TYR A 78 13.58 -10.96 0.82
CA TYR A 78 13.57 -9.55 0.39
C TYR A 78 12.39 -8.79 1.00
N PHE A 79 11.24 -9.45 1.20
CA PHE A 79 10.01 -8.83 1.72
C PHE A 79 10.22 -8.14 3.07
N LEU A 80 10.93 -8.77 4.01
CA LEU A 80 11.19 -8.19 5.33
C LEU A 80 12.13 -6.98 5.23
N ILE A 81 13.13 -7.05 4.36
CA ILE A 81 14.07 -5.96 4.10
C ILE A 81 13.32 -4.80 3.43
N ALA A 82 12.48 -5.08 2.44
CA ALA A 82 11.65 -4.11 1.75
C ALA A 82 10.69 -3.41 2.72
N MET A 83 10.06 -4.16 3.65
CA MET A 83 9.20 -3.60 4.69
C MET A 83 9.96 -2.60 5.58
N LEU A 84 11.16 -2.97 6.03
CA LEU A 84 11.99 -2.08 6.85
C LEU A 84 12.42 -0.84 6.07
N LEU A 85 12.87 -1.00 4.82
CA LEU A 85 13.29 0.11 3.97
C LEU A 85 12.12 1.02 3.60
N ALA A 86 10.94 0.48 3.32
CA ALA A 86 9.73 1.23 3.05
C ALA A 86 9.34 2.08 4.27
N PHE A 87 9.39 1.50 5.48
CA PHE A 87 9.16 2.23 6.72
C PHE A 87 10.15 3.39 6.90
N LEU A 88 11.46 3.14 6.71
CA LEU A 88 12.49 4.19 6.84
C LEU A 88 12.36 5.27 5.76
N ALA A 89 12.03 4.90 4.53
CA ALA A 89 11.80 5.84 3.44
C ALA A 89 10.58 6.74 3.71
N SER A 90 9.44 6.16 4.12
CA SER A 90 8.25 6.95 4.46
C SER A 90 8.45 7.79 5.73
N ALA A 91 9.17 7.28 6.74
CA ALA A 91 9.51 8.05 7.93
C ALA A 91 10.44 9.23 7.63
N SER A 92 11.44 9.02 6.77
CA SER A 92 12.36 10.10 6.37
C SER A 92 11.66 11.17 5.52
N LEU A 93 10.81 10.78 4.55
CA LEU A 93 9.99 11.73 3.81
C LEU A 93 9.04 12.47 4.77
N GLY A 94 8.43 11.77 5.72
CA GLY A 94 7.55 12.35 6.74
C GLY A 94 8.27 13.42 7.57
N ALA A 95 9.47 13.11 8.05
CA ALA A 95 10.31 14.05 8.80
C ALA A 95 10.72 15.27 7.95
N LEU A 96 11.03 15.08 6.66
CA LEU A 96 11.34 16.17 5.74
C LEU A 96 10.13 17.08 5.51
N VAL A 97 8.94 16.51 5.35
CA VAL A 97 7.69 17.27 5.17
C VAL A 97 7.30 18.01 6.45
N GLU A 98 7.48 17.36 7.61
CA GLU A 98 7.27 17.99 8.92
C GLU A 98 8.18 19.20 9.10
N TRP A 99 9.49 19.00 8.86
CA TRP A 99 10.50 20.05 8.98
C TRP A 99 10.33 21.17 7.95
N GLY A 100 10.00 20.85 6.71
CA GLY A 100 9.92 21.80 5.60
C GLY A 100 8.59 22.55 5.53
N LEU A 101 7.48 21.88 5.82
CA LEU A 101 6.13 22.37 5.50
C LEU A 101 5.27 22.52 6.76
N ILE A 102 4.96 21.41 7.44
CA ILE A 102 3.90 21.35 8.46
C ILE A 102 4.25 22.21 9.68
N ARG A 103 5.50 22.18 10.15
CA ARG A 103 5.90 22.96 11.34
C ARG A 103 5.64 24.46 11.23
N HIS A 104 5.64 25.00 10.00
CA HIS A 104 5.45 26.42 9.74
C HIS A 104 3.96 26.81 9.67
N LEU A 105 3.07 25.82 9.52
CA LEU A 105 1.65 26.02 9.20
C LEU A 105 0.69 25.51 10.30
N TYR A 106 1.19 24.92 11.40
CA TYR A 106 0.36 24.38 12.49
C TYR A 106 -0.74 25.30 13.01
N LYS A 107 -0.49 26.61 13.07
CA LYS A 107 -1.46 27.60 13.58
C LYS A 107 -2.59 27.91 12.58
N ARG A 108 -2.55 27.34 11.37
CA ARG A 108 -3.44 27.64 10.24
C ARG A 108 -3.89 26.34 9.56
N PRO A 109 -4.98 25.71 10.03
CA PRO A 109 -5.40 24.40 9.55
C PRO A 109 -5.80 24.39 8.07
N LEU A 110 -6.41 25.47 7.57
CA LEU A 110 -6.76 25.60 6.14
C LEU A 110 -5.52 25.70 5.25
N ASP A 111 -4.50 26.46 5.69
CA ASP A 111 -3.24 26.60 4.95
C ASP A 111 -2.49 25.27 4.90
N THR A 112 -2.53 24.49 5.99
CA THR A 112 -1.94 23.13 6.03
C THR A 112 -2.66 22.18 5.07
N LEU A 113 -3.98 22.27 4.96
CA LEU A 113 -4.75 21.47 4.00
C LEU A 113 -4.35 21.79 2.56
N LEU A 114 -4.30 23.07 2.18
CA LEU A 114 -3.90 23.49 0.84
C LEU A 114 -2.44 23.11 0.53
N ALA A 115 -1.55 23.26 1.52
CA ALA A 115 -0.14 22.93 1.37
C ALA A 115 0.07 21.42 1.18
N THR A 116 -0.63 20.58 1.94
CA THR A 116 -0.53 19.11 1.79
C THR A 116 -1.22 18.62 0.53
N TRP A 117 -2.28 19.29 0.06
CA TRP A 117 -2.84 19.01 -1.26
C TRP A 117 -1.86 19.33 -2.39
N GLY A 118 -1.20 20.50 -2.33
CA GLY A 118 -0.17 20.88 -3.30
C GLY A 118 1.04 19.92 -3.27
N LEU A 119 1.48 19.52 -2.08
CA LEU A 119 2.51 18.49 -1.92
C LEU A 119 2.11 17.17 -2.57
N SER A 120 0.85 16.76 -2.41
CA SER A 120 0.32 15.54 -3.03
C SER A 120 0.48 15.58 -4.55
N LEU A 121 0.08 16.69 -5.19
CA LEU A 121 0.25 16.86 -6.64
C LEU A 121 1.72 16.79 -7.10
N ILE A 122 2.63 17.38 -6.31
CA ILE A 122 4.06 17.32 -6.60
C ILE A 122 4.56 15.88 -6.51
N LEU A 123 4.22 15.15 -5.45
CA LEU A 123 4.63 13.75 -5.26
C LEU A 123 4.05 12.84 -6.35
N GLN A 124 2.77 12.99 -6.68
CA GLN A 124 2.14 12.26 -7.80
C GLN A 124 2.89 12.49 -9.11
N GLN A 125 3.26 13.74 -9.39
CA GLN A 125 4.00 14.07 -10.60
C GLN A 125 5.43 13.51 -10.56
N VAL A 126 6.10 13.53 -9.41
CA VAL A 126 7.42 12.92 -9.21
C VAL A 126 7.35 11.42 -9.48
N TYR A 127 6.40 10.70 -8.88
CA TYR A 127 6.23 9.26 -9.10
C TYR A 127 5.95 8.95 -10.56
N ARG A 128 5.04 9.69 -11.19
CA ARG A 128 4.74 9.52 -12.62
C ARG A 128 5.94 9.78 -13.52
N SER A 129 6.82 10.70 -13.15
CA SER A 129 8.02 11.04 -13.93
C SER A 129 9.14 10.01 -13.75
N VAL A 130 9.26 9.40 -12.56
CA VAL A 130 10.30 8.42 -12.23
C VAL A 130 9.93 7.01 -12.69
N PHE A 131 8.71 6.56 -12.37
CA PHE A 131 8.26 5.18 -12.61
C PHE A 131 7.35 5.03 -13.83
N GLY A 132 6.89 6.15 -14.39
CA GLY A 132 5.93 6.17 -15.50
C GLY A 132 4.48 6.16 -15.03
N ALA A 133 3.56 6.16 -16.00
CA ALA A 133 2.13 6.19 -15.75
C ALA A 133 1.50 4.80 -15.57
N ARG A 134 2.25 3.72 -15.82
CA ARG A 134 1.75 2.35 -15.72
C ARG A 134 2.01 1.80 -14.33
N GLU A 135 1.04 1.05 -13.81
CA GLU A 135 1.19 0.31 -12.56
C GLU A 135 2.33 -0.70 -12.70
N VAL A 136 3.21 -0.73 -11.71
CA VAL A 136 4.32 -1.69 -11.63
C VAL A 136 3.96 -2.79 -10.64
N GLY A 137 4.18 -4.04 -11.05
CA GLY A 137 3.93 -5.21 -10.21
C GLY A 137 5.17 -5.59 -9.40
N VAL A 138 4.94 -6.07 -8.18
CA VAL A 138 5.98 -6.67 -7.33
C VAL A 138 5.92 -8.18 -7.52
N THR A 139 7.06 -8.82 -7.77
CA THR A 139 7.15 -10.28 -7.81
C THR A 139 7.19 -10.82 -6.39
N LEU A 140 6.18 -11.60 -6.01
CA LEU A 140 6.05 -12.16 -4.65
C LEU A 140 6.99 -13.35 -4.47
N PRO A 141 7.58 -13.55 -3.28
CA PRO A 141 8.31 -14.78 -2.98
C PRO A 141 7.34 -15.96 -2.79
N ASP A 142 7.78 -17.18 -3.06
CA ASP A 142 6.93 -18.38 -3.14
C ASP A 142 6.06 -18.62 -1.89
N TRP A 143 6.57 -18.30 -0.71
CA TRP A 143 5.85 -18.44 0.56
C TRP A 143 4.71 -17.43 0.77
N LEU A 144 4.75 -16.31 0.04
CA LEU A 144 3.69 -15.28 0.02
C LEU A 144 2.65 -15.58 -1.08
N MET A 145 2.97 -16.44 -2.04
CA MET A 145 2.04 -16.88 -3.08
C MET A 145 1.12 -18.03 -2.64
N GLY A 146 1.30 -18.56 -1.43
CA GLY A 146 0.55 -19.70 -0.94
C GLY A 146 -0.95 -19.42 -0.83
N SER A 147 -1.73 -19.87 -1.81
CA SER A 147 -3.16 -20.12 -1.66
C SER A 147 -3.37 -21.51 -1.07
N PHE A 148 -4.35 -21.64 -0.19
CA PHE A 148 -4.76 -22.90 0.41
C PHE A 148 -6.03 -23.40 -0.27
N ALA A 149 -5.91 -24.45 -1.08
CA ALA A 149 -7.06 -25.15 -1.64
C ALA A 149 -7.76 -25.95 -0.52
N VAL A 150 -8.89 -25.44 -0.03
CA VAL A 150 -9.72 -26.13 0.97
C VAL A 150 -10.49 -27.29 0.31
N THR A 151 -10.90 -27.10 -0.94
CA THR A 151 -11.62 -28.08 -1.77
C THR A 151 -11.25 -27.86 -3.24
N ASP A 152 -11.50 -28.81 -4.14
CA ASP A 152 -11.31 -28.69 -5.60
C ASP A 152 -12.01 -27.46 -6.25
N MET A 153 -12.96 -26.83 -5.54
CA MET A 153 -13.68 -25.63 -5.97
C MET A 153 -13.45 -24.40 -5.09
N ILE A 154 -12.67 -24.51 -4.01
CA ILE A 154 -12.47 -23.42 -3.03
C ILE A 154 -10.98 -23.24 -2.77
N GLU A 155 -10.42 -22.15 -3.29
CA GLU A 155 -9.06 -21.68 -3.01
C GLU A 155 -9.13 -20.39 -2.20
N ILE A 156 -8.38 -20.33 -1.10
CA ILE A 156 -8.41 -19.24 -0.12
C ILE A 156 -6.98 -18.78 0.20
#